data_AF-A0AAF1C4Q5-F1
#
_entry.id   AF-A0AAF1C4Q5-F1
#
_cell.length_a   1.000
_cell.length_b   1.000
_cell.length_c   1.000
_cell.angle_alpha   90.00
_cell.angle_beta   90.00
_cell.angle_gamma   90.00
#
_symmetry.space_group_name_H-M   'P 1'
#
loop_
_entity.id
_entity.type
_entity.pdbx_description
1 polymer ?
#
loop_
_entity_poly.entity_id
_entity_poly.type
_entity_poly.pdbx_seq_one_letter_code
_entity_poly.pdbx_strand_id
1 'polypeptide(L)'
;MITEELKLRDLESISCSQDVANLFDKLNYTIINQPIDIEEFNLSFSKQNQIKNVYLIADEEKINLQIILLELNYPTWVSVDDYIGSLQSISKQINNRSSDLLIIGTVAYKELIFLNWNGKFDENYNFSLHLNDGIVNLLFPEIKDLHFLQSLLINDQVKSINNHYEVIFSKINSENKRRKDKVDSMRLYLQDISKIPLLTREQEILLSKDLQHLLELEKIKENLTIKLGYEPNLEELANYLNKNIKTLKKIHYHGIVARKKLIEANLRLVVHIAKKYRCSDVDLLDLIQEGNCGLMKAVEKFEPTKGNRFSTYAYWWIRQAITRYQSNYSRIIRLPNHLWDYKQNIKKACQKLITKGEIINTNNIANYLEKSKEEVLEIIKYFQNTLSLDQQVKNGEDDDSILIDFIIDHSQDNLLDHISDKDFARKIIDLLSEQEKKVIILRFGLDGKEEKSLQEIGNIIGVSRERIRQIQQKALDKIKKIIDNPQVFLQLEQEKQQIKKQENQKQLLAKLKKDNLHNSDDKMIDVEENKAKKITKKSATEKSSKSINSDFFQLSLYY
;
A
#
# COMPACT_ATOMS: atom_id res chain seq x y z
N MET A 1 0.88 -55.37 5.05
CA MET A 1 2.18 -54.70 4.84
C MET A 1 1.98 -53.22 5.12
N ILE A 2 3.00 -52.51 5.58
CA ILE A 2 2.87 -51.12 6.02
C ILE A 2 2.81 -50.23 4.78
N THR A 3 1.68 -49.55 4.56
CA THR A 3 1.54 -48.51 3.55
C THR A 3 2.04 -47.19 4.12
N GLU A 4 3.28 -46.80 3.81
CA GLU A 4 3.82 -45.49 4.21
C GLU A 4 3.28 -44.35 3.32
N GLU A 5 2.22 -43.69 3.78
CA GLU A 5 1.69 -42.48 3.14
C GLU A 5 2.74 -41.36 3.03
N LEU A 6 2.91 -40.81 1.82
CA LEU A 6 3.63 -39.55 1.57
C LEU A 6 2.96 -38.38 2.31
N LYS A 7 3.72 -37.72 3.19
CA LYS A 7 3.26 -36.58 4.00
C LYS A 7 4.00 -35.30 3.60
N LEU A 8 3.38 -34.14 3.81
CA LEU A 8 4.03 -32.82 3.62
C LEU A 8 5.39 -32.74 4.33
N ARG A 9 5.49 -33.30 5.54
CA ARG A 9 6.74 -33.36 6.32
C ARG A 9 7.86 -34.15 5.65
N ASP A 10 7.54 -35.12 4.81
CA ASP A 10 8.54 -35.89 4.08
C ASP A 10 9.22 -35.00 3.03
N LEU A 11 8.46 -34.13 2.35
CA LEU A 11 8.98 -33.14 1.40
C LEU A 11 9.83 -32.07 2.09
N GLU A 12 9.32 -31.52 3.20
CA GLU A 12 10.01 -30.51 4.02
C GLU A 12 11.34 -31.01 4.61
N SER A 13 11.53 -32.33 4.73
CA SER A 13 12.72 -32.95 5.33
C SER A 13 13.89 -33.15 4.37
N ILE A 14 13.71 -32.90 3.06
CA ILE A 14 14.70 -33.21 2.04
C ILE A 14 15.89 -32.24 2.10
N SER A 15 17.07 -32.79 2.34
CA SER A 15 18.33 -32.06 2.52
C SER A 15 19.50 -32.68 1.75
N CYS A 16 19.40 -33.96 1.37
CA CYS A 16 20.42 -34.70 0.63
C CYS A 16 19.80 -35.67 -0.40
N SER A 17 20.65 -36.28 -1.25
CA SER A 17 20.21 -37.27 -2.25
C SER A 17 19.54 -38.50 -1.65
N GLN A 18 19.93 -38.92 -0.44
CA GLN A 18 19.27 -40.03 0.26
C GLN A 18 17.83 -39.71 0.64
N ASP A 19 17.51 -38.46 1.00
CA ASP A 19 16.14 -38.06 1.33
C ASP A 19 15.24 -38.09 0.07
N VAL A 20 15.80 -37.68 -1.07
CA VAL A 20 15.14 -37.84 -2.39
C VAL A 20 14.95 -39.33 -2.71
N ALA A 21 15.95 -40.18 -2.47
CA ALA A 21 15.83 -41.62 -2.68
C ALA A 21 14.75 -42.26 -1.80
N ASN A 22 14.68 -41.89 -0.52
CA ASN A 22 13.64 -42.34 0.40
C ASN A 22 12.22 -41.87 0.00
N LEU A 23 12.10 -40.75 -0.73
CA LEU A 23 10.84 -40.32 -1.35
C LEU A 23 10.43 -41.27 -2.48
N PHE A 24 11.36 -41.71 -3.32
CA PHE A 24 11.07 -42.67 -4.40
C PHE A 24 10.79 -44.09 -3.86
N ASP A 25 11.38 -44.48 -2.73
CA ASP A 25 11.03 -45.71 -2.00
C ASP A 25 9.56 -45.73 -1.56
N LYS A 26 9.06 -44.61 -1.01
CA LYS A 26 7.64 -44.45 -0.66
C LYS A 26 6.70 -44.44 -1.88
N LEU A 27 7.22 -44.10 -3.06
CA LEU A 27 6.53 -44.26 -4.35
C LEU A 27 6.63 -45.70 -4.91
N ASN A 28 7.29 -46.63 -4.21
CA ASN A 28 7.58 -48.03 -4.56
C ASN A 28 8.64 -48.26 -5.65
N TYR A 29 9.53 -47.29 -5.92
CA TYR A 29 10.69 -47.50 -6.81
C TYR A 29 11.87 -48.11 -6.04
N THR A 30 12.66 -48.95 -6.72
CA THR A 30 13.84 -49.63 -6.17
C THR A 30 15.02 -48.67 -5.99
N ILE A 31 15.32 -48.28 -4.75
CA ILE A 31 16.46 -47.40 -4.43
C ILE A 31 17.80 -48.03 -4.82
N ILE A 32 18.67 -47.22 -5.43
CA ILE A 32 20.10 -47.48 -5.59
C ILE A 32 20.97 -46.39 -4.92
N ASN A 33 20.58 -45.11 -5.04
CA ASN A 33 21.31 -43.92 -4.57
C ASN A 33 22.85 -43.97 -4.72
N GLN A 34 23.33 -44.24 -5.94
CA GLN A 34 24.77 -44.28 -6.24
C GLN A 34 25.22 -42.99 -6.95
N PRO A 35 26.34 -42.37 -6.54
CA PRO A 35 26.92 -41.26 -7.30
C PRO A 35 27.48 -41.77 -8.65
N ILE A 36 27.29 -40.98 -9.72
CA ILE A 36 27.88 -41.25 -11.04
C ILE A 36 28.84 -40.13 -11.41
N ASP A 37 29.99 -40.47 -11.99
CA ASP A 37 30.95 -39.49 -12.49
C ASP A 37 30.40 -38.72 -13.70
N ILE A 38 30.48 -37.38 -13.64
CA ILE A 38 29.93 -36.45 -14.66
C ILE A 38 30.58 -36.68 -16.05
N GLU A 39 31.79 -37.23 -16.09
CA GLU A 39 32.51 -37.53 -17.33
C GLU A 39 31.86 -38.65 -18.15
N GLU A 40 31.13 -39.59 -17.53
CA GLU A 40 30.47 -40.69 -18.24
C GLU A 40 29.32 -40.23 -19.16
N PHE A 41 28.81 -39.02 -18.96
CA PHE A 41 27.65 -38.49 -19.68
C PHE A 41 27.99 -37.81 -21.01
N ASN A 42 29.28 -37.73 -21.40
CA ASN A 42 29.73 -37.11 -22.67
C ASN A 42 29.15 -35.69 -22.92
N LEU A 43 28.93 -34.94 -21.85
CA LEU A 43 28.41 -33.57 -21.90
C LEU A 43 29.47 -32.58 -22.38
N SER A 44 29.04 -31.45 -22.97
CA SER A 44 29.99 -30.37 -23.28
C SER A 44 30.53 -29.72 -22.00
N PHE A 45 31.80 -29.30 -22.01
CA PHE A 45 32.49 -28.73 -20.84
C PHE A 45 31.71 -27.59 -20.14
N SER A 46 31.02 -26.74 -20.91
CA SER A 46 30.16 -25.67 -20.39
C SER A 46 29.00 -26.19 -19.51
N LYS A 47 28.45 -27.37 -19.85
CA LYS A 47 27.36 -28.04 -19.11
C LYS A 47 27.86 -28.91 -17.97
N GLN A 48 29.05 -29.51 -18.10
CA GLN A 48 29.68 -30.21 -16.98
C GLN A 48 29.87 -29.23 -15.80
N ASN A 49 30.32 -28.01 -16.05
CA ASN A 49 30.45 -26.96 -15.03
C ASN A 49 29.11 -26.47 -14.43
N GLN A 50 27.98 -26.71 -15.10
CA GLN A 50 26.64 -26.38 -14.56
C GLN A 50 26.13 -27.41 -13.56
N ILE A 51 26.64 -28.65 -13.64
CA ILE A 51 26.28 -29.76 -12.74
C ILE A 51 27.31 -29.81 -11.60
N LYS A 52 26.81 -29.96 -10.37
CA LYS A 52 27.62 -30.09 -9.16
C LYS A 52 27.85 -31.56 -8.80
N ASN A 53 26.79 -32.37 -8.81
CA ASN A 53 26.82 -33.81 -8.50
C ASN A 53 25.74 -34.53 -9.33
N VAL A 54 25.94 -35.83 -9.58
CA VAL A 54 24.96 -36.71 -10.23
C VAL A 54 24.76 -37.97 -9.38
N TYR A 55 23.51 -38.38 -9.20
CA TYR A 55 23.16 -39.61 -8.48
C TYR A 55 22.14 -40.43 -9.27
N LEU A 56 22.35 -41.74 -9.39
CA LEU A 56 21.32 -42.71 -9.75
C LEU A 56 20.46 -42.97 -8.52
N ILE A 57 19.26 -42.40 -8.47
CA ILE A 57 18.36 -42.54 -7.32
C ILE A 57 17.80 -43.96 -7.28
N ALA A 58 17.25 -44.40 -8.41
CA ALA A 58 16.56 -45.67 -8.56
C ALA A 58 16.75 -46.21 -9.98
N ASP A 59 16.69 -47.53 -10.10
CA ASP A 59 16.69 -48.26 -11.37
C ASP A 59 15.64 -49.37 -11.26
N GLU A 60 14.69 -49.41 -12.19
CA GLU A 60 13.64 -50.42 -12.23
C GLU A 60 13.82 -51.35 -13.43
N GLU A 61 14.52 -52.48 -13.18
CA GLU A 61 14.84 -53.51 -14.18
C GLU A 61 13.62 -54.04 -14.97
N LYS A 62 12.41 -53.92 -14.43
CA LYS A 62 11.17 -54.38 -15.09
C LYS A 62 10.70 -53.46 -16.22
N ILE A 63 10.97 -52.16 -16.09
CA ILE A 63 10.52 -51.12 -17.03
C ILE A 63 11.74 -50.53 -17.80
N ASN A 64 12.97 -50.89 -17.40
CA ASN A 64 14.22 -50.36 -17.94
C ASN A 64 14.33 -48.84 -17.74
N LEU A 65 13.75 -48.36 -16.62
CA LEU A 65 13.66 -46.96 -16.21
C LEU A 65 14.76 -46.63 -15.20
N GLN A 66 15.62 -45.67 -15.54
CA GLN A 66 16.64 -45.12 -14.64
C GLN A 66 16.26 -43.70 -14.20
N ILE A 67 16.24 -43.46 -12.89
CA ILE A 67 15.94 -42.17 -12.28
C ILE A 67 17.25 -41.49 -11.85
N ILE A 68 17.62 -40.40 -12.54
CA ILE A 68 18.88 -39.67 -12.30
C ILE A 68 18.61 -38.30 -11.69
N LEU A 69 19.24 -38.02 -10.55
CA LEU A 69 19.29 -36.70 -9.93
C LEU A 69 20.50 -35.90 -10.43
N LEU A 70 20.25 -34.68 -10.90
CA LEU A 70 21.27 -33.69 -11.22
C LEU A 70 21.21 -32.57 -10.18
N GLU A 71 22.21 -32.48 -9.29
CA GLU A 71 22.37 -31.30 -8.42
C GLU A 71 23.05 -30.20 -9.25
N LEU A 72 22.39 -29.05 -9.43
CA LEU A 72 22.93 -27.96 -10.26
C LEU A 72 23.56 -26.82 -9.44
N ASN A 73 24.54 -26.15 -10.05
CA ASN A 73 25.23 -25.00 -9.46
C ASN A 73 24.35 -23.75 -9.48
N TYR A 74 23.92 -23.31 -8.29
CA TYR A 74 22.98 -22.20 -8.07
C TYR A 74 23.38 -20.80 -8.61
N PRO A 75 24.65 -20.33 -8.53
CA PRO A 75 24.93 -18.88 -8.63
C PRO A 75 25.00 -18.29 -10.06
N THR A 76 24.68 -19.05 -11.11
CA THR A 76 24.90 -18.64 -12.52
C THR A 76 23.65 -18.36 -13.34
N TRP A 77 22.45 -18.35 -12.75
CA TRP A 77 21.18 -18.36 -13.49
C TRP A 77 20.27 -17.23 -13.02
N VAL A 78 19.75 -16.44 -13.96
CA VAL A 78 19.01 -15.20 -13.68
C VAL A 78 17.50 -15.43 -13.63
N SER A 79 16.99 -16.44 -14.35
CA SER A 79 15.57 -16.81 -14.38
C SER A 79 15.33 -18.32 -14.27
N VAL A 80 14.09 -18.69 -13.93
CA VAL A 80 13.63 -20.10 -13.93
C VAL A 80 13.58 -20.66 -15.36
N ASP A 81 13.31 -19.82 -16.35
CA ASP A 81 13.25 -20.23 -17.76
C ASP A 81 14.65 -20.57 -18.31
N ASP A 82 15.69 -19.83 -17.93
CA ASP A 82 17.08 -20.18 -18.23
C ASP A 82 17.46 -21.55 -17.64
N TYR A 83 17.01 -21.79 -16.40
CA TYR A 83 17.23 -23.02 -15.64
C TYR A 83 16.62 -24.23 -16.34
N ILE A 84 15.32 -24.15 -16.67
CA ILE A 84 14.61 -25.16 -17.47
C ILE A 84 15.27 -25.34 -18.84
N GLY A 85 15.59 -24.26 -19.54
CA GLY A 85 16.15 -24.29 -20.89
C GLY A 85 17.48 -25.02 -20.99
N SER A 86 18.39 -24.84 -20.04
CA SER A 86 19.66 -25.57 -20.05
C SER A 86 19.54 -26.98 -19.46
N LEU A 87 18.62 -27.23 -18.52
CA LEU A 87 18.28 -28.58 -18.07
C LEU A 87 17.74 -29.45 -19.22
N GLN A 88 16.79 -28.92 -20.00
CA GLN A 88 16.32 -29.52 -21.24
C GLN A 88 17.47 -29.69 -22.26
N SER A 89 18.47 -28.80 -22.25
CA SER A 89 19.66 -28.92 -23.10
C SER A 89 20.64 -30.01 -22.61
N ILE A 90 20.72 -30.26 -21.30
CA ILE A 90 21.52 -31.35 -20.70
C ILE A 90 20.87 -32.69 -20.99
N SER A 91 19.55 -32.84 -20.79
CA SER A 91 18.82 -34.06 -21.17
C SER A 91 18.96 -34.38 -22.67
N LYS A 92 18.98 -33.34 -23.54
CA LYS A 92 19.29 -33.48 -24.98
C LYS A 92 20.62 -34.16 -25.32
N GLN A 93 21.59 -34.20 -24.40
CA GLN A 93 22.90 -34.83 -24.64
C GLN A 93 23.05 -36.17 -23.91
N ILE A 94 22.42 -36.32 -22.74
CA ILE A 94 22.40 -37.58 -21.98
C ILE A 94 21.64 -38.68 -22.77
N ASN A 95 20.63 -38.31 -23.56
CA ASN A 95 19.77 -39.26 -24.27
C ASN A 95 20.38 -39.96 -25.50
N ASN A 96 21.71 -40.12 -25.54
CA ASN A 96 22.38 -41.05 -26.44
C ASN A 96 22.55 -42.46 -25.83
N ARG A 97 22.04 -42.69 -24.61
CA ARG A 97 22.00 -43.99 -23.92
C ARG A 97 20.72 -44.76 -24.29
N SER A 98 20.70 -46.07 -24.01
CA SER A 98 19.67 -47.03 -24.47
C SER A 98 18.62 -47.41 -23.41
N SER A 99 18.60 -46.76 -22.25
CA SER A 99 17.60 -46.90 -21.19
C SER A 99 16.61 -45.74 -21.23
N ASP A 100 15.38 -45.97 -20.76
CA ASP A 100 14.41 -44.88 -20.57
C ASP A 100 14.81 -44.11 -19.29
N LEU A 101 14.96 -42.79 -19.41
CA LEU A 101 15.65 -41.97 -18.40
C LEU A 101 14.74 -40.86 -17.89
N LEU A 102 14.37 -40.94 -16.60
CA LEU A 102 13.74 -39.84 -15.89
C LEU A 102 14.83 -38.97 -15.26
N ILE A 103 14.97 -37.75 -15.78
CA ILE A 103 15.96 -36.79 -15.29
C ILE A 103 15.28 -35.80 -14.34
N ILE A 104 15.78 -35.75 -13.11
CA ILE A 104 15.32 -34.85 -12.05
C ILE A 104 16.41 -33.81 -11.80
N GLY A 105 16.15 -32.56 -12.15
CA GLY A 105 17.04 -31.45 -11.80
C GLY A 105 16.73 -30.91 -10.41
N THR A 106 17.74 -30.66 -9.58
CA THR A 106 17.54 -30.01 -8.27
C THR A 106 18.50 -28.87 -7.98
N VAL A 107 17.94 -27.80 -7.40
CA VAL A 107 18.69 -26.65 -6.89
C VAL A 107 18.93 -26.85 -5.39
N ALA A 108 20.10 -27.37 -5.02
CA ALA A 108 20.48 -27.60 -3.62
C ALA A 108 19.41 -28.31 -2.78
N TYR A 109 18.69 -29.27 -3.38
CA TYR A 109 17.60 -30.06 -2.76
C TYR A 109 16.35 -29.25 -2.34
N LYS A 110 16.21 -28.00 -2.81
CA LYS A 110 15.08 -27.10 -2.49
C LYS A 110 13.89 -27.19 -3.44
N GLU A 111 14.16 -27.55 -4.68
CA GLU A 111 13.20 -27.66 -5.77
C GLU A 111 13.57 -28.89 -6.60
N LEU A 112 12.57 -29.64 -7.06
CA LEU A 112 12.71 -30.71 -8.04
C LEU A 112 12.03 -30.28 -9.33
N ILE A 113 12.76 -30.32 -10.44
CA ILE A 113 12.19 -30.16 -11.78
C ILE A 113 12.25 -31.50 -12.49
N PHE A 114 11.06 -32.01 -12.81
CA PHE A 114 10.87 -33.27 -13.53
C PHE A 114 10.91 -33.01 -15.03
N LEU A 115 11.94 -33.53 -15.69
CA LEU A 115 12.11 -33.42 -17.14
C LEU A 115 11.66 -34.74 -17.77
N ASN A 116 10.50 -34.73 -18.42
CA ASN A 116 10.08 -35.84 -19.28
C ASN A 116 10.83 -35.76 -20.62
N TRP A 117 11.12 -36.91 -21.22
CA TRP A 117 11.88 -36.98 -22.46
C TRP A 117 11.25 -37.93 -23.49
N ASN A 118 11.17 -37.47 -24.75
CA ASN A 118 10.67 -38.17 -25.95
C ASN A 118 9.43 -39.06 -25.80
N GLY A 119 8.25 -38.44 -25.79
CA GLY A 119 7.05 -39.13 -26.25
C GLY A 119 7.14 -39.47 -27.74
N LYS A 120 7.05 -40.76 -28.09
CA LYS A 120 6.51 -41.21 -29.37
C LYS A 120 5.25 -42.05 -29.13
N PHE A 121 4.13 -41.56 -29.65
CA PHE A 121 2.97 -42.39 -29.94
C PHE A 121 3.17 -43.06 -31.31
N ASP A 122 2.88 -44.35 -31.41
CA ASP A 122 2.72 -45.06 -32.67
C ASP A 122 1.22 -45.46 -32.88
N GLU A 123 0.89 -46.14 -33.98
CA GLU A 123 -0.48 -46.25 -34.58
C GLU A 123 -1.52 -47.14 -33.85
N ASN A 124 -1.26 -47.43 -32.57
CA ASN A 124 -2.01 -48.27 -31.62
C ASN A 124 -1.86 -47.78 -30.15
N TYR A 125 -1.15 -46.67 -29.87
CA TYR A 125 -0.30 -46.58 -28.66
C TYR A 125 -0.77 -45.66 -27.51
N ASN A 126 -0.27 -46.07 -26.34
CA ASN A 126 -0.39 -45.56 -24.99
C ASN A 126 0.04 -44.10 -24.76
N PHE A 127 -0.44 -43.55 -23.64
CA PHE A 127 -0.50 -42.14 -23.23
C PHE A 127 0.80 -41.31 -23.33
N SER A 128 0.69 -40.09 -23.87
CA SER A 128 1.72 -39.06 -23.71
C SER A 128 1.45 -38.18 -22.49
N LEU A 129 2.51 -37.98 -21.71
CA LEU A 129 2.59 -36.89 -20.74
C LEU A 129 3.18 -35.66 -21.43
N HIS A 130 2.31 -34.85 -22.05
CA HIS A 130 2.60 -33.45 -22.34
C HIS A 130 2.64 -32.66 -21.02
N LEU A 131 3.75 -32.82 -20.30
CA LEU A 131 4.09 -32.01 -19.15
C LEU A 131 4.85 -30.77 -19.64
N ASN A 132 4.18 -29.63 -19.64
CA ASN A 132 4.89 -28.35 -19.52
C ASN A 132 5.45 -28.30 -18.09
N ASP A 133 6.74 -28.62 -17.97
CA ASP A 133 7.65 -28.37 -16.84
C ASP A 133 7.03 -28.54 -15.43
N GLY A 134 7.06 -29.78 -14.93
CA GLY A 134 6.62 -30.12 -13.58
C GLY A 134 7.63 -29.68 -12.51
N ILE A 135 7.42 -28.49 -11.94
CA ILE A 135 8.21 -27.95 -10.82
C ILE A 135 7.53 -28.32 -9.50
N VAL A 136 8.26 -29.01 -8.62
CA VAL A 136 7.85 -29.35 -7.26
C VAL A 136 8.75 -28.57 -6.28
N ASN A 137 8.16 -27.69 -5.47
CA ASN A 137 8.90 -26.96 -4.44
C ASN A 137 8.98 -27.83 -3.16
N LEU A 138 10.19 -28.12 -2.67
CA LEU A 138 10.39 -28.94 -1.47
C LEU A 138 10.45 -28.12 -0.18
N LEU A 139 10.83 -26.84 -0.26
CA LEU A 139 10.83 -25.93 0.88
C LEU A 139 9.43 -25.45 1.27
N PHE A 140 8.57 -25.23 0.28
CA PHE A 140 7.20 -24.72 0.43
C PHE A 140 6.20 -25.53 -0.41
N PRO A 141 6.08 -26.85 -0.19
CA PRO A 141 5.26 -27.73 -1.01
C PRO A 141 3.77 -27.37 -0.98
N GLU A 142 3.20 -27.11 -2.15
CA GLU A 142 1.77 -26.91 -2.32
C GLU A 142 1.03 -28.24 -2.50
N ILE A 143 -0.30 -28.23 -2.28
CA ILE A 143 -1.17 -29.41 -2.47
C ILE A 143 -1.08 -29.96 -3.90
N LYS A 144 -0.82 -29.09 -4.90
CA LYS A 144 -0.61 -29.49 -6.30
C LYS A 144 0.64 -30.36 -6.46
N ASP A 145 1.68 -30.13 -5.66
CA ASP A 145 2.99 -30.79 -5.79
C ASP A 145 2.90 -32.23 -5.27
N LEU A 146 2.19 -32.44 -4.16
CA LEU A 146 1.83 -33.78 -3.68
C LEU A 146 0.90 -34.53 -4.65
N HIS A 147 -0.09 -33.86 -5.25
CA HIS A 147 -0.93 -34.50 -6.26
C HIS A 147 -0.17 -34.81 -7.57
N PHE A 148 0.88 -34.06 -7.89
CA PHE A 148 1.77 -34.34 -9.01
C PHE A 148 2.65 -35.56 -8.73
N LEU A 149 3.24 -35.67 -7.54
CA LEU A 149 3.94 -36.90 -7.12
C LEU A 149 2.98 -38.11 -7.04
N GLN A 150 1.71 -37.89 -6.67
CA GLN A 150 0.67 -38.91 -6.68
C GLN A 150 0.21 -39.32 -8.09
N SER A 151 0.28 -38.43 -9.09
CA SER A 151 -0.12 -38.78 -10.46
C SER A 151 0.93 -39.63 -11.18
N LEU A 152 2.21 -39.49 -10.81
CA LEU A 152 3.28 -40.42 -11.23
C LEU A 152 2.93 -41.86 -10.82
N LEU A 153 2.60 -42.10 -9.55
CA LEU A 153 2.13 -43.39 -9.01
C LEU A 153 0.95 -44.03 -9.77
N ILE A 154 0.08 -43.23 -10.40
CA ILE A 154 -1.17 -43.70 -11.03
C ILE A 154 -0.97 -44.03 -12.52
N ASN A 155 0.07 -43.49 -13.15
CA ASN A 155 0.31 -43.67 -14.58
C ASN A 155 1.05 -44.99 -14.92
N ASP A 156 1.70 -45.63 -13.95
CA ASP A 156 2.33 -46.94 -14.13
C ASP A 156 1.29 -48.08 -14.11
N GLN A 157 1.08 -48.72 -15.26
CA GLN A 157 0.04 -49.74 -15.44
C GLN A 157 0.40 -51.10 -14.80
N VAL A 158 0.28 -51.21 -13.48
CA VAL A 158 0.20 -52.52 -12.79
C VAL A 158 -1.14 -52.67 -12.07
N LYS A 159 -2.13 -53.16 -12.82
CA LYS A 159 -3.35 -53.76 -12.25
C LYS A 159 -3.04 -55.11 -11.60
N SER A 160 -2.59 -55.12 -10.35
CA SER A 160 -2.85 -56.26 -9.45
C SER A 160 -2.61 -55.96 -7.98
N ILE A 161 -3.67 -56.12 -7.17
CA ILE A 161 -3.65 -56.36 -5.71
C ILE A 161 -3.26 -55.16 -4.83
N ASN A 162 -4.30 -54.54 -4.26
CA ASN A 162 -4.36 -53.88 -2.95
C ASN A 162 -3.07 -53.27 -2.37
N ASN A 163 -2.82 -51.99 -2.65
CA ASN A 163 -2.29 -51.03 -1.68
C ASN A 163 -2.79 -49.62 -2.08
N HIS A 164 -3.92 -49.20 -1.50
CA HIS A 164 -4.37 -47.81 -1.62
C HIS A 164 -3.69 -46.99 -0.51
N TYR A 165 -2.99 -45.92 -0.87
CA TYR A 165 -2.59 -44.90 0.10
C TYR A 165 -3.79 -43.98 0.39
N GLU A 166 -4.30 -44.03 1.62
CA GLU A 166 -5.46 -43.25 2.03
C GLU A 166 -5.00 -42.07 2.91
N VAL A 167 -4.69 -40.92 2.28
CA VAL A 167 -4.13 -39.75 2.99
C VAL A 167 -5.18 -39.10 3.90
N ILE A 168 -5.11 -39.39 5.20
CA ILE A 168 -6.04 -38.84 6.20
C ILE A 168 -5.51 -37.50 6.76
N PHE A 169 -6.17 -36.40 6.37
CA PHE A 169 -5.80 -35.06 6.81
C PHE A 169 -6.25 -34.71 8.25
N SER A 170 -5.29 -34.55 9.17
CA SER A 170 -5.49 -33.79 10.42
C SER A 170 -4.95 -32.36 10.28
N LYS A 171 -5.84 -31.38 10.04
CA LYS A 171 -5.50 -29.96 9.85
C LYS A 171 -4.73 -29.34 11.03
N ILE A 172 -3.56 -28.77 10.76
CA ILE A 172 -3.03 -27.60 11.47
C ILE A 172 -2.82 -26.51 10.42
N ASN A 173 -3.43 -25.33 10.64
CA ASN A 173 -3.50 -24.26 9.64
C ASN A 173 -2.59 -23.09 10.00
N SER A 174 -1.68 -22.72 9.10
CA SER A 174 -1.15 -21.35 9.02
C SER A 174 -0.61 -21.05 7.63
N GLU A 175 -0.74 -19.79 7.21
CA GLU A 175 -0.13 -19.12 6.04
C GLU A 175 -0.93 -19.07 4.73
N ASN A 176 -1.42 -20.19 4.17
CA ASN A 176 -2.33 -20.13 3.00
C ASN A 176 -3.71 -19.49 3.30
N LYS A 177 -3.96 -19.11 4.56
CA LYS A 177 -5.16 -18.41 5.03
C LYS A 177 -5.40 -17.06 4.37
N ARG A 178 -4.38 -16.19 4.20
CA ARG A 178 -4.65 -14.74 3.97
C ARG A 178 -5.36 -14.39 2.66
N ARG A 179 -5.32 -15.23 1.62
CA ARG A 179 -6.05 -15.00 0.35
C ARG A 179 -7.29 -15.89 0.16
N LYS A 180 -7.36 -17.09 0.76
CA LYS A 180 -8.59 -17.92 0.74
C LYS A 180 -9.58 -17.58 1.87
N ASP A 181 -9.12 -17.13 3.04
CA ASP A 181 -9.99 -16.80 4.18
C ASP A 181 -10.92 -15.59 3.91
N LYS A 182 -10.64 -14.68 2.95
CA LYS A 182 -11.64 -13.63 2.62
C LYS A 182 -12.89 -14.20 1.93
N VAL A 183 -12.74 -15.25 1.14
CA VAL A 183 -13.87 -15.96 0.50
C VAL A 183 -14.53 -16.90 1.51
N ASP A 184 -13.76 -17.58 2.36
CA ASP A 184 -14.30 -18.49 3.37
C ASP A 184 -14.87 -17.79 4.62
N SER A 185 -14.36 -16.63 5.07
CA SER A 185 -14.88 -15.94 6.26
C SER A 185 -16.34 -15.51 6.07
N MET A 186 -16.71 -15.02 4.89
CA MET A 186 -18.10 -14.72 4.59
C MET A 186 -18.94 -16.01 4.51
N ARG A 187 -18.39 -17.08 3.91
CA ARG A 187 -19.08 -18.37 3.79
C ARG A 187 -19.35 -19.02 5.14
N LEU A 188 -18.36 -19.04 6.03
CA LEU A 188 -18.43 -19.53 7.41
C LEU A 188 -19.46 -18.74 8.21
N TYR A 189 -19.42 -17.39 8.16
CA TYR A 189 -20.42 -16.55 8.81
C TYR A 189 -21.85 -16.86 8.31
N LEU A 190 -22.03 -16.99 6.99
CA LEU A 190 -23.33 -17.33 6.39
C LEU A 190 -23.82 -18.73 6.79
N GLN A 191 -22.90 -19.71 6.90
CA GLN A 191 -23.21 -21.05 7.40
C GLN A 191 -23.63 -21.02 8.86
N ASP A 192 -22.92 -20.32 9.73
CA ASP A 192 -23.25 -20.25 11.16
C ASP A 192 -24.61 -19.58 11.41
N ILE A 193 -24.90 -18.44 10.78
CA ILE A 193 -26.21 -17.77 10.93
C ILE A 193 -27.37 -18.57 10.30
N SER A 194 -27.08 -19.53 9.39
CA SER A 194 -28.09 -20.38 8.76
C SER A 194 -28.55 -21.54 9.66
N LYS A 195 -27.70 -21.97 10.62
CA LYS A 195 -28.02 -23.03 11.60
C LYS A 195 -29.08 -22.57 12.61
N ILE A 196 -29.21 -21.27 12.82
CA ILE A 196 -30.13 -20.68 13.80
C ILE A 196 -31.56 -20.65 13.22
N PRO A 197 -32.56 -21.23 13.92
CA PRO A 197 -33.95 -21.22 13.47
C PRO A 197 -34.58 -19.81 13.56
N LEU A 198 -35.53 -19.55 12.65
CA LEU A 198 -36.32 -18.32 12.67
C LEU A 198 -37.35 -18.35 13.82
N LEU A 199 -37.59 -17.19 14.45
CA LEU A 199 -38.55 -17.08 15.55
C LEU A 199 -39.98 -16.94 15.04
N THR A 200 -40.93 -17.52 15.77
CA THR A 200 -42.37 -17.24 15.60
C THR A 200 -42.75 -15.92 16.28
N ARG A 201 -43.90 -15.35 15.94
CA ARG A 201 -44.41 -14.11 16.56
C ARG A 201 -44.59 -14.24 18.08
N GLU A 202 -45.00 -15.41 18.56
CA GLU A 202 -45.16 -15.69 19.99
C GLU A 202 -43.81 -15.75 20.71
N GLN A 203 -42.82 -16.38 20.09
CA GLN A 203 -41.44 -16.41 20.59
C GLN A 203 -40.81 -15.02 20.61
N GLU A 204 -41.02 -14.19 19.56
CA GLU A 204 -40.62 -12.78 19.55
C GLU A 204 -41.17 -12.04 20.78
N ILE A 205 -42.47 -12.19 21.08
CA ILE A 205 -43.12 -11.54 22.23
C ILE A 205 -42.57 -12.05 23.56
N LEU A 206 -42.40 -13.37 23.73
CA LEU A 206 -41.90 -13.95 24.98
C LEU A 206 -40.46 -13.51 25.27
N LEU A 207 -39.56 -13.64 24.28
CA LEU A 207 -38.16 -13.24 24.43
C LEU A 207 -38.02 -11.72 24.63
N SER A 208 -38.91 -10.91 24.03
CA SER A 208 -38.95 -9.47 24.26
C SER A 208 -39.35 -9.11 25.70
N LYS A 209 -40.28 -9.86 26.32
CA LYS A 209 -40.65 -9.65 27.74
C LYS A 209 -39.51 -10.02 28.69
N ASP A 210 -38.87 -11.17 28.48
CA ASP A 210 -37.70 -11.58 29.28
C ASP A 210 -36.55 -10.57 29.16
N LEU A 211 -36.34 -9.99 27.97
CA LEU A 211 -35.38 -8.91 27.73
C LEU A 211 -35.78 -7.60 28.43
N GLN A 212 -37.06 -7.21 28.38
CA GLN A 212 -37.53 -5.99 29.04
C GLN A 212 -37.28 -6.06 30.56
N HIS A 213 -37.51 -7.21 31.18
CA HIS A 213 -37.18 -7.41 32.59
C HIS A 213 -35.68 -7.32 32.89
N LEU A 214 -34.79 -7.74 31.98
CA LEU A 214 -33.36 -7.50 32.12
C LEU A 214 -33.02 -6.01 32.05
N LEU A 215 -33.55 -5.29 31.06
CA LEU A 215 -33.30 -3.86 30.87
C LEU A 215 -33.85 -3.01 32.03
N GLU A 216 -34.96 -3.44 32.65
CA GLU A 216 -35.48 -2.88 33.90
C GLU A 216 -34.49 -3.08 35.06
N LEU A 217 -33.95 -4.30 35.23
CA LEU A 217 -32.95 -4.59 36.26
C LEU A 217 -31.64 -3.82 36.04
N GLU A 218 -31.16 -3.71 34.81
CA GLU A 218 -29.95 -2.94 34.45
C GLU A 218 -30.13 -1.46 34.79
N LYS A 219 -31.25 -0.83 34.39
CA LYS A 219 -31.58 0.55 34.76
C LYS A 219 -31.70 0.75 36.27
N ILE A 220 -32.26 -0.21 37.00
CA ILE A 220 -32.35 -0.11 38.47
C ILE A 220 -30.96 -0.24 39.10
N LYS A 221 -30.09 -1.11 38.58
CA LYS A 221 -28.68 -1.19 38.99
C LYS A 221 -27.96 0.14 38.75
N GLU A 222 -28.09 0.74 37.57
CA GLU A 222 -27.51 2.06 37.24
C GLU A 222 -28.03 3.18 38.16
N ASN A 223 -29.33 3.22 38.43
CA ASN A 223 -29.89 4.22 39.36
C ASN A 223 -29.41 4.01 40.81
N LEU A 224 -29.06 2.79 41.20
CA LEU A 224 -28.46 2.48 42.49
C LEU A 224 -26.96 2.81 42.52
N THR A 225 -26.21 2.53 41.45
CA THR A 225 -24.77 2.87 41.39
C THR A 225 -24.57 4.39 41.54
N ILE A 226 -25.43 5.19 40.90
CA ILE A 226 -25.42 6.66 41.00
C ILE A 226 -25.74 7.13 42.43
N LYS A 227 -26.66 6.46 43.13
CA LYS A 227 -27.04 6.81 44.51
C LYS A 227 -26.02 6.40 45.57
N LEU A 228 -25.33 5.27 45.35
CA LEU A 228 -24.41 4.67 46.32
C LEU A 228 -22.94 5.07 46.09
N GLY A 229 -22.58 5.44 44.86
CA GLY A 229 -21.20 5.74 44.47
C GLY A 229 -20.32 4.51 44.19
N TYR A 230 -20.89 3.30 44.27
CA TYR A 230 -20.23 2.03 43.97
C TYR A 230 -21.21 1.04 43.32
N GLU A 231 -20.72 -0.07 42.77
CA GLU A 231 -21.62 -1.11 42.23
C GLU A 231 -22.33 -1.90 43.34
N PRO A 232 -23.68 -1.88 43.39
CA PRO A 232 -24.42 -2.58 44.44
C PRO A 232 -24.24 -4.09 44.30
N ASN A 233 -24.04 -4.76 45.43
CA ASN A 233 -23.93 -6.20 45.48
C ASN A 233 -25.28 -6.86 45.17
N LEU A 234 -25.27 -8.14 44.77
CA LEU A 234 -26.49 -8.89 44.41
C LEU A 234 -27.51 -8.97 45.56
N GLU A 235 -27.04 -8.87 46.81
CA GLU A 235 -27.88 -8.86 48.02
C GLU A 235 -28.54 -7.48 48.26
N GLU A 236 -27.81 -6.39 48.01
CA GLU A 236 -28.33 -5.03 48.11
C GLU A 236 -29.38 -4.76 47.02
N LEU A 237 -29.12 -5.23 45.80
CA LEU A 237 -30.07 -5.21 44.69
C LEU A 237 -31.32 -6.07 44.98
N ALA A 238 -31.15 -7.22 45.65
CA ALA A 238 -32.24 -8.07 46.10
C ALA A 238 -33.13 -7.40 47.16
N ASN A 239 -32.50 -6.75 48.14
CA ASN A 239 -33.18 -6.00 49.19
C ASN A 239 -33.93 -4.79 48.62
N TYR A 240 -33.30 -4.00 47.74
CA TYR A 240 -33.97 -2.84 47.11
C TYR A 240 -35.20 -3.23 46.28
N LEU A 241 -35.13 -4.38 45.59
CA LEU A 241 -36.22 -4.89 44.75
C LEU A 241 -37.26 -5.72 45.52
N ASN A 242 -37.07 -5.96 46.82
CA ASN A 242 -37.85 -6.91 47.62
C ASN A 242 -38.01 -8.29 46.92
N LYS A 243 -36.96 -8.77 46.27
CA LYS A 243 -36.94 -10.01 45.48
C LYS A 243 -35.86 -10.96 46.00
N ASN A 244 -36.19 -12.24 46.10
CA ASN A 244 -35.21 -13.27 46.47
C ASN A 244 -34.07 -13.34 45.44
N ILE A 245 -32.81 -13.42 45.90
CA ILE A 245 -31.60 -13.52 45.05
C ILE A 245 -31.74 -14.61 43.97
N LYS A 246 -32.40 -15.74 44.29
CA LYS A 246 -32.66 -16.83 43.32
C LYS A 246 -33.58 -16.39 42.16
N THR A 247 -34.54 -15.50 42.38
CA THR A 247 -35.42 -15.01 41.31
C THR A 247 -34.72 -13.96 40.45
N LEU A 248 -33.89 -13.08 41.04
CA LEU A 248 -33.06 -12.14 40.28
C LEU A 248 -32.06 -12.84 39.37
N LYS A 249 -31.35 -13.85 39.87
CA LYS A 249 -30.44 -14.67 39.04
C LYS A 249 -31.17 -15.35 37.88
N LYS A 250 -32.41 -15.81 38.08
CA LYS A 250 -33.25 -16.36 37.00
C LYS A 250 -33.62 -15.31 35.96
N ILE A 251 -34.14 -14.15 36.36
CA ILE A 251 -34.53 -13.08 35.43
C ILE A 251 -33.32 -12.62 34.61
N HIS A 252 -32.18 -12.38 35.26
CA HIS A 252 -30.93 -12.01 34.61
C HIS A 252 -30.46 -13.06 33.58
N TYR A 253 -30.46 -14.35 33.96
CA TYR A 253 -30.09 -15.43 33.04
C TYR A 253 -31.06 -15.55 31.85
N HIS A 254 -32.38 -15.55 32.11
CA HIS A 254 -33.40 -15.62 31.07
C HIS A 254 -33.28 -14.45 30.10
N GLY A 255 -33.12 -13.23 30.60
CA GLY A 255 -32.96 -12.03 29.79
C GLY A 255 -31.69 -12.04 28.93
N ILE A 256 -30.55 -12.50 29.45
CA ILE A 256 -29.31 -12.64 28.66
C ILE A 256 -29.50 -13.67 27.53
N VAL A 257 -30.10 -14.82 27.84
CA VAL A 257 -30.42 -15.85 26.84
C VAL A 257 -31.42 -15.33 25.80
N ALA A 258 -32.42 -14.55 26.24
CA ALA A 258 -33.41 -13.94 25.36
C ALA A 258 -32.79 -12.90 24.43
N ARG A 259 -31.95 -11.98 24.96
CA ARG A 259 -31.16 -11.02 24.18
C ARG A 259 -30.37 -11.72 23.08
N LYS A 260 -29.61 -12.75 23.47
CA LYS A 260 -28.77 -13.53 22.54
C LYS A 260 -29.61 -14.18 21.44
N LYS A 261 -30.67 -14.92 21.80
CA LYS A 261 -31.57 -15.59 20.84
C LYS A 261 -32.25 -14.62 19.88
N LEU A 262 -32.69 -13.46 20.37
CA LEU A 262 -33.41 -12.47 19.57
C LEU A 262 -32.47 -11.79 18.56
N ILE A 263 -31.21 -11.53 18.92
CA ILE A 263 -30.16 -11.08 17.99
C ILE A 263 -29.86 -12.19 16.96
N GLU A 264 -29.49 -13.39 17.44
CA GLU A 264 -29.01 -14.51 16.61
C GLU A 264 -30.00 -14.90 15.51
N ALA A 265 -31.29 -15.01 15.84
CA ALA A 265 -32.32 -15.38 14.85
C ALA A 265 -32.54 -14.32 13.75
N ASN A 266 -32.11 -13.08 13.99
CA ASN A 266 -32.29 -11.94 13.09
C ASN A 266 -31.02 -11.52 12.33
N LEU A 267 -29.87 -12.18 12.54
CA LEU A 267 -28.63 -11.90 11.77
C LEU A 267 -28.82 -12.07 10.26
N ARG A 268 -29.71 -12.99 9.83
CA ARG A 268 -30.08 -13.18 8.42
C ARG A 268 -30.78 -11.95 7.80
N LEU A 269 -31.54 -11.19 8.60
CA LEU A 269 -32.17 -9.93 8.16
C LEU A 269 -31.11 -8.86 7.89
N VAL A 270 -30.08 -8.77 8.74
CA VAL A 270 -28.96 -7.83 8.55
C VAL A 270 -28.27 -8.08 7.22
N VAL A 271 -27.92 -9.34 6.92
CA VAL A 271 -27.31 -9.72 5.64
C VAL A 271 -28.20 -9.35 4.45
N HIS A 272 -29.51 -9.58 4.53
CA HIS A 272 -30.44 -9.19 3.46
C HIS A 272 -30.45 -7.67 3.20
N ILE A 273 -30.36 -6.86 4.25
CA ILE A 273 -30.33 -5.39 4.12
C ILE A 273 -28.97 -4.94 3.59
N ALA A 274 -27.86 -5.42 4.16
CA ALA A 274 -26.49 -5.05 3.79
C ALA A 274 -26.16 -5.37 2.32
N LYS A 275 -26.66 -6.48 1.77
CA LYS A 275 -26.48 -6.84 0.35
C LYS A 275 -26.90 -5.74 -0.64
N LYS A 276 -27.86 -4.88 -0.27
CA LYS A 276 -28.33 -3.75 -1.13
C LYS A 276 -27.31 -2.61 -1.24
N TYR A 277 -26.27 -2.62 -0.39
CA TYR A 277 -25.25 -1.57 -0.29
C TYR A 277 -23.87 -2.03 -0.79
N ARG A 278 -23.77 -3.24 -1.37
CA ARG A 278 -22.49 -3.87 -1.80
C ARG A 278 -21.73 -3.08 -2.88
N CYS A 279 -22.40 -2.28 -3.71
CA CYS A 279 -21.75 -1.48 -4.77
C CYS A 279 -21.12 -0.18 -4.24
N SER A 280 -20.48 -0.25 -3.07
CA SER A 280 -19.83 0.86 -2.38
C SER A 280 -18.39 0.46 -2.06
N ASP A 281 -17.51 1.42 -1.84
CA ASP A 281 -16.07 1.21 -1.56
C ASP A 281 -15.79 0.62 -0.15
N VAL A 282 -16.75 -0.09 0.45
CA VAL A 282 -16.74 -0.62 1.82
C VAL A 282 -16.96 -2.14 1.75
N ASP A 283 -16.20 -2.93 2.52
CA ASP A 283 -16.35 -4.38 2.55
C ASP A 283 -17.76 -4.77 3.08
N LEU A 284 -18.36 -5.78 2.46
CA LEU A 284 -19.70 -6.23 2.82
C LEU A 284 -19.73 -6.84 4.24
N LEU A 285 -18.60 -7.38 4.72
CA LEU A 285 -18.48 -7.83 6.10
C LEU A 285 -18.59 -6.67 7.09
N ASP A 286 -17.98 -5.52 6.80
CA ASP A 286 -18.05 -4.33 7.67
C ASP A 286 -19.47 -3.76 7.70
N LEU A 287 -20.14 -3.69 6.54
CA LEU A 287 -21.55 -3.33 6.44
C LEU A 287 -22.46 -4.29 7.22
N ILE A 288 -22.13 -5.58 7.28
CA ILE A 288 -22.84 -6.56 8.10
C ILE A 288 -22.60 -6.31 9.60
N GLN A 289 -21.37 -6.04 10.03
CA GLN A 289 -21.09 -5.78 11.46
C GLN A 289 -21.75 -4.50 11.96
N GLU A 290 -21.72 -3.43 11.19
CA GLU A 290 -22.43 -2.19 11.55
C GLU A 290 -23.95 -2.36 11.49
N GLY A 291 -24.44 -3.17 10.56
CA GLY A 291 -25.81 -3.64 10.57
C GLY A 291 -26.18 -4.45 11.83
N ASN A 292 -25.26 -5.27 12.35
CA ASN A 292 -25.43 -6.01 13.61
C ASN A 292 -25.46 -5.05 14.82
N CYS A 293 -24.60 -4.02 14.85
CA CYS A 293 -24.65 -2.94 15.83
C CYS A 293 -25.98 -2.16 15.79
N GLY A 294 -26.55 -1.98 14.59
CA GLY A 294 -27.90 -1.45 14.40
C GLY A 294 -28.99 -2.39 14.93
N LEU A 295 -28.88 -3.69 14.65
CA LEU A 295 -29.78 -4.73 15.15
C LEU A 295 -29.80 -4.76 16.69
N MET A 296 -28.65 -4.76 17.36
CA MET A 296 -28.58 -4.75 18.83
C MET A 296 -29.36 -3.59 19.45
N LYS A 297 -29.19 -2.38 18.91
CA LYS A 297 -29.95 -1.18 19.32
C LYS A 297 -31.45 -1.29 19.06
N ALA A 298 -31.86 -2.05 18.03
CA ALA A 298 -33.26 -2.36 17.78
C ALA A 298 -33.82 -3.34 18.82
N VAL A 299 -33.03 -4.37 19.20
CA VAL A 299 -33.40 -5.36 20.21
C VAL A 299 -33.65 -4.69 21.57
N GLU A 300 -32.76 -3.79 21.99
CA GLU A 300 -32.87 -3.03 23.25
C GLU A 300 -34.09 -2.08 23.32
N LYS A 301 -34.58 -1.61 22.17
CA LYS A 301 -35.66 -0.58 22.08
C LYS A 301 -36.97 -1.13 21.55
N PHE A 302 -37.08 -2.43 21.33
CA PHE A 302 -38.28 -3.04 20.79
C PHE A 302 -39.38 -3.18 21.86
N GLU A 303 -40.61 -2.83 21.48
CA GLU A 303 -41.81 -2.94 22.30
C GLU A 303 -42.83 -3.85 21.61
N PRO A 304 -43.08 -5.08 22.12
CA PRO A 304 -44.02 -6.01 21.50
C PRO A 304 -45.48 -5.57 21.64
N THR A 305 -45.78 -4.68 22.59
CA THR A 305 -47.12 -4.09 22.82
C THR A 305 -47.64 -3.28 21.64
N LYS A 306 -46.75 -2.72 20.80
CA LYS A 306 -47.09 -1.94 19.60
C LYS A 306 -47.58 -2.81 18.43
N GLY A 307 -47.70 -4.13 18.60
CA GLY A 307 -48.32 -5.05 17.64
C GLY A 307 -47.50 -5.36 16.37
N ASN A 308 -46.49 -4.55 16.05
CA ASN A 308 -45.60 -4.72 14.90
C ASN A 308 -44.65 -5.93 15.05
N ARG A 309 -44.31 -6.59 13.93
CA ARG A 309 -43.25 -7.61 13.90
C ARG A 309 -41.89 -6.97 14.17
N PHE A 310 -41.00 -7.71 14.85
CA PHE A 310 -39.66 -7.23 15.18
C PHE A 310 -38.87 -6.82 13.92
N SER A 311 -38.95 -7.59 12.84
CA SER A 311 -38.27 -7.32 11.58
C SER A 311 -38.61 -5.95 10.96
N THR A 312 -39.87 -5.53 11.04
CA THR A 312 -40.34 -4.21 10.55
C THR A 312 -39.68 -3.06 11.32
N TYR A 313 -39.50 -3.22 12.64
CA TYR A 313 -38.84 -2.23 13.49
C TYR A 313 -37.32 -2.24 13.29
N ALA A 314 -36.71 -3.42 13.30
CA ALA A 314 -35.27 -3.60 13.15
C ALA A 314 -34.73 -3.10 11.80
N TYR A 315 -35.52 -3.21 10.72
CA TYR A 315 -35.15 -2.71 9.40
C TYR A 315 -34.63 -1.26 9.42
N TRP A 316 -35.27 -0.37 10.17
CA TRP A 316 -34.91 1.04 10.23
C TRP A 316 -33.56 1.26 10.92
N TRP A 317 -33.34 0.63 12.08
CA TRP A 317 -32.09 0.72 12.83
C TRP A 317 -30.90 0.12 12.07
N ILE A 318 -31.09 -1.05 11.46
CA ILE A 318 -30.06 -1.70 10.63
C ILE A 318 -29.71 -0.80 9.44
N ARG A 319 -30.71 -0.31 8.71
CA ARG A 319 -30.52 0.58 7.56
C ARG A 319 -29.82 1.89 7.95
N GLN A 320 -30.19 2.48 9.08
CA GLN A 320 -29.57 3.71 9.59
C GLN A 320 -28.10 3.50 9.95
N ALA A 321 -27.77 2.40 10.63
CA ALA A 321 -26.39 2.08 10.99
C ALA A 321 -25.51 1.89 9.74
N ILE A 322 -25.96 1.05 8.80
CA ILE A 322 -25.27 0.80 7.52
C ILE A 322 -25.06 2.09 6.73
N THR A 323 -26.11 2.91 6.58
CA THR A 323 -26.02 4.17 5.81
C THR A 323 -25.09 5.18 6.47
N ARG A 324 -25.10 5.26 7.82
CA ARG A 324 -24.19 6.12 8.59
C ARG A 324 -22.74 5.63 8.54
N TYR A 325 -22.51 4.32 8.53
CA TYR A 325 -21.16 3.77 8.37
C TYR A 325 -20.63 4.07 6.97
N GLN A 326 -21.43 3.82 5.93
CA GLN A 326 -21.08 4.16 4.55
C GLN A 326 -20.76 5.65 4.39
N SER A 327 -21.58 6.58 4.92
CA SER A 327 -21.29 8.02 4.81
C SER A 327 -20.01 8.44 5.52
N ASN A 328 -19.60 7.70 6.56
CA ASN A 328 -18.42 7.97 7.37
C ASN A 328 -17.12 7.36 6.82
N TYR A 329 -17.18 6.17 6.21
CA TYR A 329 -16.02 5.31 5.94
C TYR A 329 -15.88 4.81 4.49
N SER A 330 -16.83 5.11 3.58
CA SER A 330 -16.68 4.77 2.15
C SER A 330 -15.65 5.60 1.39
N ARG A 331 -14.88 6.46 2.07
CA ARG A 331 -13.94 7.38 1.45
C ARG A 331 -12.70 7.56 2.31
N ILE A 332 -11.55 7.61 1.65
CA ILE A 332 -10.26 7.96 2.24
C ILE A 332 -10.33 9.38 2.83
N ILE A 333 -10.86 10.34 2.07
CA ILE A 333 -11.15 11.69 2.56
C ILE A 333 -12.59 11.73 3.08
N ARG A 334 -12.74 11.84 4.40
CA ARG A 334 -14.03 11.91 5.09
C ARG A 334 -14.80 13.18 4.73
N LEU A 335 -16.06 13.03 4.33
CA LEU A 335 -17.00 14.15 4.10
C LEU A 335 -18.08 14.23 5.19
N PRO A 336 -18.57 15.44 5.53
CA PRO A 336 -19.75 15.62 6.37
C PRO A 336 -21.03 14.94 5.84
N ASN A 337 -21.87 14.45 6.74
CA ASN A 337 -23.10 13.71 6.37
C ASN A 337 -24.08 14.51 5.50
N HIS A 338 -24.21 15.82 5.70
CA HIS A 338 -25.16 16.63 4.91
C HIS A 338 -24.81 16.66 3.41
N LEU A 339 -23.53 16.53 3.04
CA LEU A 339 -23.12 16.41 1.64
C LEU A 339 -23.64 15.11 0.99
N TRP A 340 -23.78 14.02 1.76
CA TRP A 340 -24.36 12.78 1.25
C TRP A 340 -25.85 12.91 0.93
N ASP A 341 -26.60 13.68 1.71
CA ASP A 341 -28.00 14.01 1.40
C ASP A 341 -28.08 14.81 0.09
N TYR A 342 -27.17 15.77 -0.12
CA TYR A 342 -27.05 16.47 -1.40
C TYR A 342 -26.70 15.52 -2.57
N LYS A 343 -25.73 14.61 -2.43
CA LYS A 343 -25.42 13.58 -3.44
C LYS A 343 -26.65 12.75 -3.81
N GLN A 344 -27.41 12.32 -2.80
CA GLN A 344 -28.60 11.50 -3.02
C GLN A 344 -29.75 12.31 -3.66
N ASN A 345 -29.86 13.61 -3.37
CA ASN A 345 -30.81 14.50 -4.04
C ASN A 345 -30.40 14.81 -5.49
N ILE A 346 -29.12 15.02 -5.78
CA ILE A 346 -28.58 15.10 -7.15
C ILE A 346 -28.89 13.80 -7.92
N LYS A 347 -28.66 12.62 -7.32
CA LYS A 347 -28.99 11.33 -7.95
C LYS A 347 -30.48 11.19 -8.27
N LYS A 348 -31.37 11.59 -7.36
CA LYS A 348 -32.83 11.66 -7.61
C LYS A 348 -33.19 12.65 -8.71
N ALA A 349 -32.53 13.82 -8.75
CA ALA A 349 -32.74 14.82 -9.79
C ALA A 349 -32.37 14.25 -11.17
N CYS A 350 -31.18 13.66 -11.30
CA CYS A 350 -30.74 13.00 -12.54
C CYS A 350 -31.71 11.90 -12.98
N GLN A 351 -32.14 11.01 -12.06
CA GLN A 351 -33.14 9.99 -12.36
C GLN A 351 -34.46 10.59 -12.88
N LYS A 352 -34.93 11.69 -12.29
CA LYS A 352 -36.15 12.37 -12.74
C LYS A 352 -35.99 13.05 -14.10
N LEU A 353 -34.84 13.67 -14.38
CA LEU A 353 -34.52 14.23 -15.69
C LEU A 353 -34.52 13.13 -16.77
N ILE A 354 -33.90 11.97 -16.50
CA ILE A 354 -33.94 10.79 -17.39
C ILE A 354 -35.39 10.36 -17.64
N THR A 355 -36.23 10.22 -16.60
CA THR A 355 -37.64 9.80 -16.80
C THR A 355 -38.48 10.79 -17.60
N LYS A 356 -38.04 12.04 -17.75
CA LYS A 356 -38.67 13.04 -18.60
C LYS A 356 -38.09 13.11 -20.02
N GLY A 357 -36.98 12.41 -20.29
CA GLY A 357 -36.22 12.54 -21.53
C GLY A 357 -35.38 13.83 -21.63
N GLU A 358 -35.15 14.52 -20.51
CA GLU A 358 -34.34 15.75 -20.47
C GLU A 358 -32.84 15.43 -20.38
N ILE A 359 -32.00 16.24 -21.03
CA ILE A 359 -30.54 16.09 -20.98
C ILE A 359 -30.04 16.40 -19.56
N ILE A 360 -29.19 15.51 -19.01
CA ILE A 360 -28.51 15.76 -17.74
C ILE A 360 -27.40 16.78 -17.96
N ASN A 361 -27.62 17.99 -17.43
CA ASN A 361 -26.65 19.09 -17.41
C ASN A 361 -26.67 19.72 -16.01
N THR A 362 -25.54 20.26 -15.54
CA THR A 362 -25.43 20.92 -14.23
C THR A 362 -26.47 22.03 -14.06
N ASN A 363 -26.80 22.74 -15.15
CA ASN A 363 -27.85 23.77 -15.16
C ASN A 363 -29.24 23.15 -14.85
N ASN A 364 -29.58 22.03 -15.49
CA ASN A 364 -30.88 21.38 -15.33
C ASN A 364 -31.02 20.74 -13.94
N ILE A 365 -29.93 20.20 -13.40
CA ILE A 365 -29.85 19.71 -12.01
C ILE A 365 -30.02 20.86 -11.02
N ALA A 366 -29.33 21.99 -11.22
CA ALA A 366 -29.43 23.17 -10.36
C ALA A 366 -30.85 23.75 -10.35
N ASN A 367 -31.47 23.90 -11.53
CA ASN A 367 -32.87 24.31 -11.67
C ASN A 367 -33.83 23.34 -10.97
N TYR A 368 -33.60 22.02 -11.06
CA TYR A 368 -34.44 21.01 -10.40
C TYR A 368 -34.30 21.00 -8.87
N LEU A 369 -33.13 21.40 -8.35
CA LEU A 369 -32.83 21.44 -6.92
C LEU A 369 -33.04 22.82 -6.27
N GLU A 370 -33.45 23.83 -7.04
CA GLU A 370 -33.59 25.23 -6.61
C GLU A 370 -32.27 25.76 -5.98
N LYS A 371 -31.15 25.47 -6.65
CA LYS A 371 -29.78 25.75 -6.19
C LYS A 371 -28.95 26.48 -7.24
N SER A 372 -27.84 27.10 -6.83
CA SER A 372 -26.94 27.75 -7.79
C SER A 372 -26.16 26.70 -8.59
N LYS A 373 -25.77 27.02 -9.82
CA LYS A 373 -24.91 26.15 -10.64
C LYS A 373 -23.56 25.90 -9.95
N GLU A 374 -23.03 26.93 -9.29
CA GLU A 374 -21.73 26.90 -8.60
C GLU A 374 -21.77 25.96 -7.40
N GLU A 375 -22.80 26.02 -6.56
CA GLU A 375 -23.02 25.09 -5.45
C GLU A 375 -23.08 23.63 -5.94
N VAL A 376 -23.79 23.37 -7.04
CA VAL A 376 -23.88 22.01 -7.62
C VAL A 376 -22.52 21.54 -8.15
N LEU A 377 -21.74 22.42 -8.79
CA LEU A 377 -20.39 22.11 -9.27
C LEU A 377 -19.41 21.83 -8.11
N GLU A 378 -19.45 22.61 -7.04
CA GLU A 378 -18.64 22.36 -5.83
C GLU A 378 -18.96 21.00 -5.20
N ILE A 379 -20.25 20.68 -5.05
CA ILE A 379 -20.69 19.38 -4.52
C ILE A 379 -20.17 18.24 -5.40
N ILE A 380 -20.26 18.35 -6.73
CA ILE A 380 -19.72 17.35 -7.66
C ILE A 380 -18.20 17.20 -7.50
N LYS A 381 -17.46 18.30 -7.32
CA LYS A 381 -16.01 18.27 -7.05
C LYS A 381 -15.68 17.55 -5.76
N TYR A 382 -16.36 17.83 -4.64
CA TYR A 382 -16.16 17.10 -3.38
C TYR A 382 -16.43 15.61 -3.53
N PHE A 383 -17.32 15.22 -4.45
CA PHE A 383 -17.66 13.83 -4.71
C PHE A 383 -16.78 13.12 -5.76
N GLN A 384 -15.69 13.72 -6.23
CA GLN A 384 -14.65 13.01 -6.98
C GLN A 384 -14.01 11.89 -6.12
N ASN A 385 -13.48 10.86 -6.78
CA ASN A 385 -12.80 9.73 -6.14
C ASN A 385 -11.27 9.94 -6.23
N THR A 386 -10.55 9.49 -5.20
CA THR A 386 -9.08 9.46 -5.17
C THR A 386 -8.56 8.32 -6.05
N LEU A 387 -7.48 8.57 -6.81
CA LEU A 387 -6.74 7.54 -7.55
C LEU A 387 -5.59 7.00 -6.70
N SER A 388 -5.13 5.78 -7.00
CA SER A 388 -3.91 5.24 -6.38
C SER A 388 -2.68 5.80 -7.09
N LEU A 389 -1.66 6.20 -6.34
CA LEU A 389 -0.36 6.55 -6.91
C LEU A 389 0.34 5.31 -7.46
N ASP A 390 0.14 4.14 -6.84
CA ASP A 390 0.67 2.84 -7.27
C ASP A 390 -0.09 2.25 -8.48
N GLN A 391 -0.98 3.02 -9.12
CA GLN A 391 -1.71 2.55 -10.29
C GLN A 391 -0.78 2.52 -11.51
N GLN A 392 -0.57 1.34 -12.09
CA GLN A 392 0.15 1.20 -13.36
C GLN A 392 -0.55 1.99 -14.47
N VAL A 393 0.25 2.72 -15.26
CA VAL A 393 -0.20 3.51 -16.39
C VAL A 393 0.13 2.75 -17.67
N LYS A 394 -0.89 2.37 -18.43
CA LYS A 394 -0.70 1.70 -19.73
C LYS A 394 -0.25 2.70 -20.80
N ASN A 395 1.04 2.99 -20.81
CA ASN A 395 1.71 3.68 -21.91
C ASN A 395 2.42 2.61 -22.76
N GLY A 396 2.03 2.48 -24.03
CA GLY A 396 2.31 1.30 -24.87
C GLY A 396 3.77 1.05 -25.30
N GLU A 397 4.75 1.62 -24.58
CA GLU A 397 6.19 1.37 -24.76
C GLU A 397 6.85 0.89 -23.44
N ASP A 398 6.31 1.24 -22.25
CA ASP A 398 6.82 0.85 -20.92
C ASP A 398 5.66 0.40 -19.99
N ASP A 399 5.33 -0.90 -20.01
CA ASP A 399 4.22 -1.51 -19.25
C ASP A 399 4.41 -1.50 -17.71
N ASP A 400 5.63 -1.19 -17.23
CA ASP A 400 5.96 -1.13 -15.80
C ASP A 400 5.75 0.26 -15.16
N SER A 401 5.44 1.31 -15.94
CA SER A 401 5.35 2.68 -15.42
C SER A 401 4.18 2.91 -14.45
N ILE A 402 4.44 3.62 -13.35
CA ILE A 402 3.50 3.84 -12.25
C ILE A 402 3.03 5.31 -12.25
N LEU A 403 1.80 5.60 -11.84
CA LEU A 403 1.22 6.95 -11.85
C LEU A 403 2.05 7.96 -11.03
N ILE A 404 2.76 7.51 -9.99
CA ILE A 404 3.68 8.33 -9.19
C ILE A 404 4.87 8.88 -10.01
N ASP A 405 5.36 8.14 -11.01
CA ASP A 405 6.54 8.50 -11.81
C ASP A 405 6.30 9.73 -12.69
N PHE A 406 5.03 10.05 -12.96
CA PHE A 406 4.60 11.21 -13.73
C PHE A 406 4.35 12.46 -12.87
N ILE A 407 4.50 12.38 -11.54
CA ILE A 407 4.27 13.51 -10.63
C ILE A 407 5.58 14.28 -10.42
N ILE A 408 5.63 15.50 -10.94
CA ILE A 408 6.77 16.41 -10.78
C ILE A 408 6.78 16.97 -9.34
N ASP A 409 7.89 16.75 -8.63
CA ASP A 409 8.13 17.32 -7.30
C ASP A 409 8.67 18.76 -7.39
N HIS A 410 7.75 19.73 -7.36
CA HIS A 410 8.08 21.16 -7.33
C HIS A 410 8.75 21.65 -6.03
N SER A 411 9.05 20.77 -5.06
CA SER A 411 9.78 21.14 -3.84
C SER A 411 11.31 21.02 -3.98
N GLN A 412 11.80 20.28 -4.99
CA GLN A 412 13.24 20.10 -5.24
C GLN A 412 13.83 21.14 -6.21
N ASP A 413 12.99 21.76 -7.04
CA ASP A 413 13.35 22.99 -7.73
C ASP A 413 13.80 24.03 -6.68
N ASN A 414 14.94 24.67 -6.94
CA ASN A 414 15.59 25.75 -6.18
C ASN A 414 16.67 25.41 -5.14
N LEU A 415 17.17 24.18 -4.95
CA LEU A 415 18.30 23.99 -4.01
C LEU A 415 19.59 24.67 -4.50
N LEU A 416 19.85 24.67 -5.81
CA LEU A 416 20.91 25.44 -6.46
C LEU A 416 20.59 26.95 -6.51
N ASP A 417 19.35 27.32 -6.83
CA ASP A 417 18.94 28.73 -6.89
C ASP A 417 18.98 29.40 -5.51
N HIS A 418 18.55 28.73 -4.44
CA HIS A 418 18.65 29.22 -3.07
C HIS A 418 20.10 29.37 -2.57
N ILE A 419 21.05 28.59 -3.09
CA ILE A 419 22.48 28.78 -2.80
C ILE A 419 23.01 30.00 -3.56
N SER A 420 22.67 30.10 -4.86
CA SER A 420 22.98 31.26 -5.70
C SER A 420 22.43 32.57 -5.11
N ASP A 421 21.16 32.58 -4.69
CA ASP A 421 20.46 33.70 -4.08
C ASP A 421 21.09 34.13 -2.75
N LYS A 422 21.53 33.18 -1.90
CA LYS A 422 22.21 33.51 -0.63
C LYS A 422 23.55 34.19 -0.87
N ASP A 423 24.34 33.71 -1.81
CA ASP A 423 25.63 34.32 -2.14
C ASP A 423 25.48 35.63 -2.94
N PHE A 424 24.43 35.75 -3.76
CA PHE A 424 24.06 37.01 -4.42
C PHE A 424 23.59 38.06 -3.39
N ALA A 425 22.72 37.68 -2.45
CA ALA A 425 22.28 38.55 -1.36
C ALA A 425 23.47 39.04 -0.50
N ARG A 426 24.42 38.14 -0.15
CA ARG A 426 25.67 38.52 0.52
C ARG A 426 26.47 39.56 -0.27
N LYS A 427 26.66 39.34 -1.58
CA LYS A 427 27.35 40.30 -2.46
C LYS A 427 26.65 41.66 -2.52
N ILE A 428 25.31 41.70 -2.60
CA ILE A 428 24.55 42.96 -2.57
C ILE A 428 24.72 43.68 -1.23
N ILE A 429 24.64 42.96 -0.10
CA ILE A 429 24.83 43.53 1.24
C ILE A 429 26.27 44.07 1.38
N ASP A 430 27.26 43.41 0.79
CA ASP A 430 28.65 43.86 0.74
C ASP A 430 28.88 45.11 -0.14
N LEU A 431 27.94 45.49 -1.02
CA LEU A 431 28.00 46.75 -1.77
C LEU A 431 27.49 47.96 -0.97
N LEU A 432 26.69 47.76 0.09
CA LEU A 432 26.23 48.84 0.97
C LEU A 432 27.39 49.52 1.72
N SER A 433 27.14 50.70 2.30
CA SER A 433 28.08 51.29 3.26
C SER A 433 28.08 50.54 4.59
N GLU A 434 29.16 50.62 5.36
CA GLU A 434 29.29 49.91 6.65
C GLU A 434 28.18 50.23 7.66
N GLN A 435 27.62 51.44 7.64
CA GLN A 435 26.48 51.81 8.48
C GLN A 435 25.15 51.20 7.98
N GLU A 436 24.92 51.21 6.67
CA GLU A 436 23.74 50.60 6.04
C GLU A 436 23.75 49.08 6.20
N LYS A 437 24.89 48.43 5.96
CA LYS A 437 25.12 46.99 6.13
C LYS A 437 24.83 46.54 7.56
N LYS A 438 25.38 47.23 8.57
CA LYS A 438 25.13 46.91 9.99
C LYS A 438 23.65 47.06 10.38
N VAL A 439 22.96 48.10 9.90
CA VAL A 439 21.53 48.27 10.14
C VAL A 439 20.71 47.15 9.51
N ILE A 440 20.99 46.77 8.26
CA ILE A 440 20.27 45.68 7.56
C ILE A 440 20.52 44.32 8.23
N ILE A 441 21.77 43.99 8.57
CA ILE A 441 22.11 42.72 9.24
C ILE A 441 21.39 42.60 10.59
N LEU A 442 21.48 43.63 11.45
CA LEU A 442 20.82 43.61 12.76
C LEU A 442 19.29 43.66 12.68
N ARG A 443 18.73 44.23 11.60
CA ARG A 443 17.27 44.33 11.43
C ARG A 443 16.65 43.01 10.98
N PHE A 444 17.33 42.24 10.14
CA PHE A 444 16.82 41.01 9.53
C PHE A 444 17.56 39.73 9.99
N GLY A 445 18.34 39.81 11.07
CA GLY A 445 18.98 38.64 11.68
C GLY A 445 20.04 37.94 10.82
N LEU A 446 20.60 38.63 9.82
CA LEU A 446 21.41 38.00 8.75
C LEU A 446 22.78 37.48 9.23
N ASP A 447 23.16 37.75 10.48
CA ASP A 447 24.31 37.16 11.18
C ASP A 447 23.95 35.92 12.02
N GLY A 448 22.75 35.38 11.86
CA GLY A 448 22.26 34.21 12.61
C GLY A 448 21.71 34.54 14.00
N LYS A 449 21.36 35.82 14.24
CA LYS A 449 20.73 36.30 15.49
C LYS A 449 19.28 36.71 15.22
N GLU A 450 18.51 36.92 16.28
CA GLU A 450 17.13 37.40 16.18
C GLU A 450 17.05 38.83 15.59
N GLU A 451 15.95 39.11 14.90
CA GLU A 451 15.64 40.43 14.34
C GLU A 451 15.47 41.49 15.43
N LYS A 452 16.14 42.63 15.31
CA LYS A 452 16.07 43.71 16.31
C LYS A 452 15.13 44.83 15.92
N SER A 453 14.49 45.45 16.91
CA SER A 453 13.67 46.63 16.69
C SER A 453 14.52 47.85 16.29
N LEU A 454 13.92 48.80 15.56
CA LEU A 454 14.61 50.05 15.18
C LEU A 454 15.10 50.86 16.39
N GLN A 455 14.51 50.62 17.57
CA GLN A 455 14.87 51.28 18.82
C GLN A 455 16.06 50.58 19.51
N GLU A 456 16.09 49.24 19.53
CA GLU A 456 17.27 48.47 19.98
C GLU A 456 18.50 48.75 19.11
N ILE A 457 18.34 48.77 17.78
CA ILE A 457 19.42 49.13 16.85
C ILE A 457 19.88 50.58 17.13
N GLY A 458 18.95 51.46 17.55
CA GLY A 458 19.25 52.83 18.00
C GLY A 458 20.17 52.87 19.20
N ASN A 459 19.84 52.09 20.22
CA ASN A 459 20.64 51.98 21.44
C ASN A 459 22.02 51.36 21.15
N ILE A 460 22.12 50.41 20.20
CA ILE A 460 23.39 49.76 19.81
C ILE A 460 24.31 50.69 19.01
N ILE A 461 23.75 51.52 18.11
CA ILE A 461 24.53 52.41 17.22
C ILE A 461 24.73 53.81 17.85
N GLY A 462 24.02 54.15 18.91
CA GLY A 462 24.08 55.46 19.57
C GLY A 462 23.30 56.55 18.83
N VAL A 463 22.19 56.17 18.17
CA VAL A 463 21.50 56.99 17.18
C VAL A 463 19.97 56.90 17.36
N SER A 464 19.23 57.97 17.03
CA SER A 464 17.77 57.96 17.17
C SER A 464 17.07 56.94 16.26
N ARG A 465 15.95 56.39 16.74
CA ARG A 465 15.10 55.44 16.00
C ARG A 465 14.76 55.91 14.58
N GLU A 466 14.40 57.19 14.43
CA GLU A 466 14.04 57.77 13.13
C GLU A 466 15.25 57.85 12.19
N ARG A 467 16.45 58.15 12.71
CA ARG A 467 17.67 58.16 11.90
C ARG A 467 18.03 56.76 11.39
N ILE A 468 17.76 55.70 12.14
CA ILE A 468 17.92 54.33 11.64
C ILE A 468 16.87 53.98 10.61
N ARG A 469 15.61 54.41 10.79
CA ARG A 469 14.57 54.26 9.76
C ARG A 469 15.01 54.88 8.42
N GLN A 470 15.61 56.08 8.46
CA GLN A 470 16.20 56.72 7.28
C GLN A 470 17.35 55.93 6.65
N ILE A 471 18.26 55.37 7.46
CA ILE A 471 19.38 54.55 6.97
C ILE A 471 18.87 53.24 6.35
N GLN A 472 17.93 52.56 7.00
CA GLN A 472 17.28 51.36 6.49
C GLN A 472 16.57 51.63 5.16
N GLN A 473 15.79 52.71 5.07
CA GLN A 473 15.06 53.07 3.83
C GLN A 473 16.04 53.35 2.68
N LYS A 474 17.11 54.12 2.92
CA LYS A 474 18.18 54.35 1.93
C LYS A 474 18.89 53.06 1.49
N ALA A 475 19.13 52.14 2.41
CA ALA A 475 19.72 50.83 2.10
C ALA A 475 18.78 49.97 1.23
N LEU A 476 17.50 49.91 1.56
CA LEU A 476 16.49 49.17 0.79
C LEU A 476 16.28 49.79 -0.61
N ASP A 477 16.27 51.11 -0.74
CA ASP A 477 16.16 51.79 -2.04
C ASP A 477 17.40 51.56 -2.91
N LYS A 478 18.60 51.42 -2.31
CA LYS A 478 19.81 50.98 -3.02
C LYS A 478 19.72 49.52 -3.46
N ILE A 479 19.29 48.61 -2.57
CA ILE A 479 19.11 47.19 -2.88
C ILE A 479 18.13 47.02 -4.06
N LYS A 480 16.97 47.70 -4.03
CA LYS A 480 16.00 47.69 -5.14
C LYS A 480 16.64 48.12 -6.46
N LYS A 481 17.35 49.25 -6.50
CA LYS A 481 18.03 49.73 -7.72
C LYS A 481 19.08 48.77 -8.26
N ILE A 482 19.72 47.97 -7.39
CA ILE A 482 20.70 46.95 -7.78
C ILE A 482 20.00 45.71 -8.38
N ILE A 483 18.87 45.30 -7.80
CA ILE A 483 18.03 44.19 -8.30
C ILE A 483 17.37 44.56 -9.64
N ASP A 484 16.79 45.77 -9.73
CA ASP A 484 16.08 46.26 -10.91
C ASP A 484 17.02 46.54 -12.12
N ASN A 485 18.32 46.73 -11.89
CA ASN A 485 19.28 47.05 -12.95
C ASN A 485 20.66 46.41 -12.72
N PRO A 486 20.93 45.21 -13.29
CA PRO A 486 22.16 44.46 -13.04
C PRO A 486 23.44 45.13 -13.57
N GLN A 487 23.35 46.16 -14.43
CA GLN A 487 24.54 46.94 -14.83
C GLN A 487 25.06 47.84 -13.71
N VAL A 488 24.20 48.26 -12.77
CA VAL A 488 24.57 49.07 -11.61
C VAL A 488 25.39 48.25 -10.60
N PHE A 489 25.10 46.96 -10.47
CA PHE A 489 25.89 46.02 -9.65
C PHE A 489 27.36 46.00 -10.11
N LEU A 490 27.58 45.78 -11.41
CA LEU A 490 28.92 45.72 -12.02
C LEU A 490 29.72 47.03 -11.86
N GLN A 491 29.05 48.18 -11.97
CA GLN A 491 29.68 49.49 -11.78
C GLN A 491 30.12 49.71 -10.32
N LEU A 492 29.23 49.47 -9.35
CA LEU A 492 29.52 49.63 -7.93
C LEU A 492 30.59 48.64 -7.43
N GLU A 493 30.63 47.43 -7.99
CA GLU A 493 31.67 46.43 -7.69
C GLU A 493 33.03 46.88 -8.22
N GLN A 494 33.10 47.42 -9.44
CA GLN A 494 34.33 48.00 -10.00
C GLN A 494 34.81 49.22 -9.20
N GLU A 495 33.91 50.12 -8.81
CA GLU A 495 34.23 51.28 -7.95
C GLU A 495 34.79 50.83 -6.59
N LYS A 496 34.14 49.88 -5.89
CA LYS A 496 34.67 49.35 -4.62
C LYS A 496 36.03 48.68 -4.78
N GLN A 497 36.28 47.97 -5.89
CA GLN A 497 37.59 47.38 -6.16
C GLN A 497 38.66 48.45 -6.43
N GLN A 498 38.32 49.54 -7.15
CA GLN A 498 39.22 50.67 -7.36
C GLN A 498 39.53 51.40 -6.05
N ILE A 499 38.52 51.66 -5.19
CA ILE A 499 38.71 52.28 -3.88
C ILE A 499 39.62 51.40 -3.00
N LYS A 500 39.38 50.08 -2.91
CA LYS A 500 40.27 49.16 -2.17
C LYS A 500 41.69 49.16 -2.73
N LYS A 501 41.88 49.21 -4.05
CA LYS A 501 43.22 49.32 -4.67
C LYS A 501 43.89 50.64 -4.30
N GLN A 502 43.17 51.76 -4.32
CA GLN A 502 43.69 53.07 -3.92
C GLN A 502 44.00 53.15 -2.42
N GLU A 503 43.19 52.55 -1.55
CA GLU A 503 43.46 52.45 -0.12
C GLU A 503 44.68 51.58 0.17
N ASN A 504 44.79 50.42 -0.47
CA ASN A 504 45.97 49.57 -0.37
C ASN A 504 47.22 50.27 -0.90
N GLN A 505 47.14 50.98 -2.02
CA GLN A 505 48.24 51.81 -2.54
C GLN A 505 48.60 52.95 -1.59
N LYS A 506 47.62 53.63 -0.97
CA LYS A 506 47.88 54.66 0.05
C LYS A 506 48.51 54.07 1.32
N GLN A 507 48.11 52.88 1.75
CA GLN A 507 48.75 52.16 2.87
C GLN A 507 50.16 51.68 2.51
N LEU A 508 50.39 51.24 1.27
CA LEU A 508 51.71 50.88 0.76
C LEU A 508 52.62 52.12 0.69
N LEU A 509 52.11 53.25 0.17
CA LEU A 509 52.79 54.54 0.18
C LEU A 509 53.03 55.09 1.59
N ALA A 510 52.14 54.81 2.55
CA ALA A 510 52.34 55.18 3.95
C ALA A 510 53.39 54.30 4.67
N LYS A 511 53.52 53.02 4.27
CA LYS A 511 54.66 52.16 4.65
C LYS A 511 55.95 52.65 3.99
N LEU A 512 55.98 52.79 2.67
CA LEU A 512 57.11 53.32 1.91
C LEU A 512 57.54 54.73 2.38
N LYS A 513 56.64 55.58 2.90
CA LYS A 513 57.01 56.87 3.52
C LYS A 513 57.54 56.76 4.96
N LYS A 514 57.24 55.67 5.68
CA LYS A 514 57.92 55.33 6.94
C LYS A 514 59.30 54.72 6.67
N ASP A 515 59.41 53.92 5.62
CA ASP A 515 60.63 53.21 5.25
C ASP A 515 61.62 54.17 4.54
N ASN A 516 61.15 55.03 3.63
CA ASN A 516 61.94 56.04 2.91
C ASN A 516 62.18 57.34 3.71
N LEU A 517 62.12 57.27 5.05
CA LEU A 517 62.93 58.17 5.90
C LEU A 517 64.38 57.66 6.00
N HIS A 518 64.68 56.51 5.39
CA HIS A 518 66.01 56.10 4.95
C HIS A 518 66.03 55.86 3.43
N ASN A 519 67.02 56.47 2.79
CA ASN A 519 67.41 56.33 1.38
C ASN A 519 66.56 57.05 0.32
N SER A 520 67.30 57.54 -0.67
CA SER A 520 66.89 58.48 -1.71
C SER A 520 66.98 57.87 -3.11
N ASP A 521 66.50 58.65 -4.08
CA ASP A 521 66.89 58.68 -5.49
C ASP A 521 66.25 57.73 -6.54
N ASP A 522 65.92 58.39 -7.65
CA ASP A 522 65.87 57.96 -9.06
C ASP A 522 64.71 57.14 -9.71
N LYS A 523 64.09 57.83 -10.70
CA LYS A 523 63.70 57.41 -12.07
C LYS A 523 62.47 56.51 -12.37
N MET A 524 61.49 57.16 -13.01
CA MET A 524 60.92 56.88 -14.36
C MET A 524 60.72 55.42 -14.85
N ILE A 525 59.49 55.06 -15.24
CA ILE A 525 59.03 54.73 -16.63
C ILE A 525 57.56 54.24 -16.65
N ASP A 526 56.87 54.46 -17.77
CA ASP A 526 55.46 54.17 -18.07
C ASP A 526 55.04 52.68 -18.14
N VAL A 527 53.72 52.42 -18.17
CA VAL A 527 52.98 51.98 -19.39
C VAL A 527 51.51 51.71 -19.04
N GLU A 528 50.60 52.34 -19.79
CA GLU A 528 49.16 52.07 -19.79
C GLU A 528 48.73 51.23 -21.02
N GLU A 529 47.45 50.83 -21.04
CA GLU A 529 46.71 50.21 -22.16
C GLU A 529 47.11 48.79 -22.64
N ASN A 530 46.17 47.83 -22.53
CA ASN A 530 45.27 47.60 -23.69
C ASN A 530 44.08 46.65 -23.46
N LYS A 531 43.07 46.85 -24.33
CA LYS A 531 41.98 45.92 -24.73
C LYS A 531 40.82 45.62 -23.76
N ALA A 532 39.81 46.48 -23.84
CA ALA A 532 38.40 46.07 -23.79
C ALA A 532 37.75 46.20 -25.20
N LYS A 533 36.83 45.28 -25.54
CA LYS A 533 35.84 45.22 -26.67
C LYS A 533 35.63 43.73 -27.03
N LYS A 534 34.46 43.21 -27.39
CA LYS A 534 33.05 43.68 -27.46
C LYS A 534 32.20 42.43 -27.78
N ILE A 535 30.89 42.43 -27.48
CA ILE A 535 29.75 41.97 -28.33
C ILE A 535 28.50 41.78 -27.44
N THR A 536 27.30 41.90 -28.03
CA THR A 536 26.07 42.33 -27.35
C THR A 536 24.82 41.58 -27.82
N LYS A 537 23.86 41.41 -26.89
CA LYS A 537 22.38 41.41 -27.08
C LYS A 537 21.73 40.54 -28.18
N LYS A 538 20.70 39.79 -27.77
CA LYS A 538 19.38 39.76 -28.43
C LYS A 538 18.27 39.47 -27.42
N SER A 539 17.03 39.83 -27.73
CA SER A 539 15.90 39.86 -26.78
C SER A 539 14.57 39.43 -27.40
N ALA A 540 13.79 38.72 -26.58
CA ALA A 540 12.32 38.71 -26.51
C ALA A 540 11.48 38.39 -27.76
N THR A 541 10.85 37.22 -27.69
CA THR A 541 9.55 36.82 -28.27
C THR A 541 9.16 35.50 -27.55
N GLU A 542 7.90 35.17 -27.24
CA GLU A 542 6.60 35.85 -27.43
C GLU A 542 5.64 35.46 -26.27
N LYS A 543 4.31 35.58 -26.43
CA LYS A 543 3.26 35.02 -25.54
C LYS A 543 2.08 34.53 -26.38
N SER A 544 1.48 33.41 -25.97
CA SER A 544 0.02 33.20 -25.78
C SER A 544 -0.58 31.88 -26.34
N SER A 545 -1.70 31.49 -25.72
CA SER A 545 -2.68 30.47 -26.12
C SER A 545 -2.31 28.98 -26.00
N LYS A 546 -2.88 28.33 -24.97
CA LYS A 546 -3.76 27.13 -25.09
C LYS A 546 -4.25 26.70 -23.70
N SER A 547 -5.42 27.18 -23.32
CA SER A 547 -6.24 26.63 -22.23
C SER A 547 -7.66 26.46 -22.75
N ILE A 548 -8.04 25.23 -23.07
CA ILE A 548 -9.39 24.74 -23.42
C ILE A 548 -9.30 23.20 -23.41
N ASN A 549 -10.37 22.51 -22.98
CA ASN A 549 -10.55 21.04 -22.91
C ASN A 549 -10.03 20.28 -21.67
N SER A 550 -10.29 20.77 -20.45
CA SER A 550 -10.31 19.93 -19.22
C SER A 550 -11.69 19.40 -18.85
N ASP A 551 -12.76 20.13 -19.18
CA ASP A 551 -14.04 19.99 -18.48
C ASP A 551 -14.95 18.87 -19.01
N PHE A 552 -14.64 18.32 -20.19
CA PHE A 552 -15.46 17.27 -20.81
C PHE A 552 -15.22 15.86 -20.22
N PHE A 553 -14.07 15.63 -19.58
CA PHE A 553 -13.70 14.31 -19.03
C PHE A 553 -14.26 14.04 -17.62
N GLN A 554 -14.73 15.05 -16.89
CA GLN A 554 -15.14 14.89 -15.48
C GLN A 554 -16.54 14.27 -15.27
N LEU A 555 -17.32 14.06 -16.34
CA LEU A 555 -18.71 13.57 -16.25
C LEU A 555 -18.89 12.08 -16.60
N SER A 556 -17.87 11.41 -17.17
CA SER A 556 -17.96 9.98 -17.52
C SER A 556 -17.75 9.04 -16.33
N LEU A 557 -16.95 9.45 -15.34
CA LEU A 557 -16.64 8.68 -14.12
C LEU A 557 -17.73 8.72 -13.04
N TYR A 558 -18.95 9.17 -13.38
CA TYR A 558 -20.07 9.33 -12.45
C TYR A 558 -21.21 8.31 -12.64
N TYR A 559 -21.03 7.36 -13.58
CA TYR A 559 -21.90 6.24 -13.88
C TYR A 559 -21.23 4.90 -13.51
#